data_AF-A0A1V9Y132-F1
#
_entry.id   AF-A0A1V9Y132-F1
#
_cell.length_a   1.000
_cell.length_b   1.000
_cell.length_c   1.000
_cell.angle_alpha   90.00
_cell.angle_beta   90.00
_cell.angle_gamma   90.00
#
_symmetry.space_group_name_H-M   'P 1'
#
loop_
_entity.id
_entity.type
_entity.pdbx_description
1 polymer ?
#
loop_
_entity_poly.entity_id
_entity_poly.type
_entity_poly.pdbx_seq_one_letter_code
_entity_poly.pdbx_strand_id
1 'polypeptide(L)'
;MFNELVLDYNRKPHNPMVNAGAIIIASTLLNLIEPEMRASEKFDWMCQYYRAISGGEYLSFNNAIFLSEREAADRNYAIGYYMKENKCFPEKVNLKDTMDFYFQLCSLEVNANSVAVMAATLANGGICPITGHQVINPNSCRDVLSLMHSCGMYDYSGQYAFKVGLPAKSGVSGCTMVVIPNVMGLGLWSPPLDNYGNSVRGVQFCEELIRVFSFHHYDNLRHMTQKKDPRRQKYDTKGQKVVNLLFSAASGDVTAMRRHYLSGMNMGLSDYDGRTALHLAAAEGHLEAVEFLLKICGVSPDNKDRWGHTPADDARTFGHSHIVDFLAKWSPAATQDIAADSLKNAEVEEKQVAKPDLKGKQVK
;
A
#
# COMPACT_ATOMS: atom_id res chain seq x y z
N MET A 1 -15.77 -20.01 3.50
CA MET A 1 -16.25 -19.51 4.81
C MET A 1 -17.39 -18.51 4.66
N PHE A 2 -17.47 -17.76 3.55
CA PHE A 2 -18.60 -16.87 3.27
C PHE A 2 -19.95 -17.61 3.17
N ASN A 3 -19.90 -18.92 2.90
CA ASN A 3 -21.07 -19.73 2.59
C ASN A 3 -21.56 -20.69 3.70
N GLU A 4 -20.98 -20.67 4.89
CA GLU A 4 -21.35 -21.60 5.95
C GLU A 4 -22.06 -20.87 7.10
N LEU A 5 -23.07 -21.51 7.68
CA LEU A 5 -23.83 -21.05 8.86
C LEU A 5 -22.97 -21.24 10.12
N VAL A 6 -21.86 -20.49 10.23
CA VAL A 6 -20.91 -20.67 11.34
C VAL A 6 -20.86 -19.40 12.18
N LEU A 7 -21.20 -19.56 13.45
CA LEU A 7 -20.91 -18.60 14.51
C LEU A 7 -19.56 -18.97 15.13
N ASP A 8 -18.88 -17.97 15.70
CA ASP A 8 -17.67 -18.19 16.48
C ASP A 8 -17.98 -18.89 17.83
N TYR A 9 -16.92 -19.19 18.59
CA TYR A 9 -17.03 -19.80 19.91
C TYR A 9 -17.90 -18.99 20.89
N ASN A 10 -17.96 -17.67 20.68
CA ASN A 10 -18.75 -16.75 21.51
C ASN A 10 -20.18 -16.55 20.98
N ARG A 11 -20.62 -17.38 20.03
CA ARG A 11 -21.93 -17.30 19.37
C ARG A 11 -22.15 -15.95 18.66
N LYS A 12 -21.12 -15.41 18.03
CA LYS A 12 -21.18 -14.20 17.21
C LYS A 12 -20.75 -14.48 15.78
N PRO A 13 -21.27 -13.75 14.78
CA PRO A 13 -20.72 -13.80 13.43
C PRO A 13 -19.26 -13.38 13.43
N HIS A 14 -18.47 -13.98 12.55
CA HIS A 14 -17.02 -13.77 12.50
C HIS A 14 -16.60 -12.31 12.24
N ASN A 15 -17.33 -11.59 11.39
CA ASN A 15 -17.02 -10.21 11.02
C ASN A 15 -18.24 -9.53 10.34
N PRO A 16 -18.28 -8.19 10.23
CA PRO A 16 -19.38 -7.48 9.56
C PRO A 16 -19.33 -7.55 8.02
N MET A 17 -18.30 -8.14 7.42
CA MET A 17 -18.18 -8.25 5.95
C MET A 17 -18.94 -9.46 5.38
N VAL A 18 -19.41 -10.38 6.23
CA VAL A 18 -20.32 -11.47 5.88
C VAL A 18 -21.77 -11.12 6.20
N ASN A 19 -22.73 -11.74 5.50
CA ASN A 19 -24.16 -11.43 5.64
C ASN A 19 -24.65 -11.53 7.09
N ALA A 20 -24.25 -12.57 7.83
CA ALA A 20 -24.63 -12.75 9.23
C ALA A 20 -24.21 -11.55 10.10
N GLY A 21 -22.98 -11.05 9.93
CA GLY A 21 -22.49 -9.88 10.64
C GLY A 21 -23.22 -8.61 10.22
N ALA A 22 -23.44 -8.42 8.92
CA ALA A 22 -24.17 -7.26 8.40
C ALA A 22 -25.62 -7.19 8.91
N ILE A 23 -26.31 -8.32 9.04
CA ILE A 23 -27.66 -8.41 9.62
C ILE A 23 -27.65 -7.99 11.11
N ILE A 24 -26.63 -8.39 11.88
CA ILE A 24 -26.49 -7.91 13.27
C ILE A 24 -26.24 -6.40 13.31
N ILE A 25 -25.40 -5.86 12.43
CA ILE A 25 -25.19 -4.41 12.34
C ILE A 25 -26.50 -3.69 12.00
N ALA A 26 -27.30 -4.21 11.05
CA ALA A 26 -28.61 -3.66 10.76
C ALA A 26 -29.53 -3.66 12.00
N SER A 27 -29.49 -4.73 12.81
CA SER A 27 -30.25 -4.81 14.06
C SER A 27 -29.80 -3.80 15.11
N THR A 28 -28.49 -3.53 15.23
CA THR A 28 -27.98 -2.57 16.21
C THR A 28 -28.30 -1.13 15.78
N LEU A 29 -28.22 -0.83 14.48
CA LEU A 29 -28.68 0.46 13.94
C LEU A 29 -30.16 0.70 14.24
N LEU A 30 -31.01 -0.32 14.03
CA LEU A 30 -32.45 -0.19 14.28
C LEU A 30 -32.84 -0.10 15.75
N ASN A 31 -32.09 -0.69 16.68
CA ASN A 31 -32.55 -0.83 18.07
C ASN A 31 -31.73 -0.03 19.10
N LEU A 32 -30.47 0.27 18.81
CA LEU A 32 -29.57 0.93 19.76
C LEU A 32 -29.26 2.38 19.40
N ILE A 33 -29.21 2.71 18.11
CA ILE A 33 -28.97 4.09 17.66
C ILE A 33 -30.30 4.79 17.58
N GLU A 34 -30.49 5.84 18.38
CA GLU A 34 -31.69 6.68 18.39
C GLU A 34 -32.99 5.83 18.43
N PRO A 35 -33.23 5.10 19.53
CA PRO A 35 -34.27 4.08 19.63
C PRO A 35 -35.70 4.62 19.44
N GLU A 36 -35.88 5.94 19.57
CA GLU A 36 -37.19 6.59 19.40
C GLU A 36 -37.59 6.77 17.92
N MET A 37 -36.62 6.72 17.00
CA MET A 37 -36.89 6.87 15.56
C MET A 37 -37.57 5.63 14.98
N ARG A 38 -38.53 5.85 14.08
CA ARG A 38 -39.17 4.77 13.30
C ARG A 38 -38.20 4.21 12.25
N ALA A 39 -38.44 2.98 11.81
CA ALA A 39 -37.60 2.33 10.79
C ALA A 39 -37.45 3.16 9.50
N SER A 40 -38.50 3.84 9.05
CA SER A 40 -38.46 4.73 7.89
C SER A 40 -37.57 5.96 8.11
N GLU A 41 -37.66 6.58 9.29
CA GLU A 41 -36.83 7.74 9.66
C GLU A 41 -35.36 7.33 9.77
N LYS A 42 -35.08 6.12 10.27
CA LYS A 42 -33.73 5.54 10.30
C LYS A 42 -33.19 5.28 8.90
N PHE A 43 -34.02 4.83 7.98
CA PHE A 43 -33.63 4.65 6.59
C PHE A 43 -33.26 5.98 5.93
N ASP A 44 -34.08 7.02 6.14
CA ASP A 44 -33.79 8.37 5.63
C ASP A 44 -32.51 8.95 6.25
N TRP A 45 -32.31 8.74 7.56
CA TRP A 45 -31.08 9.13 8.26
C TRP A 45 -29.85 8.42 7.68
N MET A 46 -29.93 7.12 7.42
CA MET A 46 -28.85 6.36 6.78
C MET A 46 -28.56 6.87 5.36
N CYS A 47 -29.59 7.20 4.58
CA CYS A 47 -29.42 7.78 3.25
C CYS A 47 -28.70 9.14 3.32
N GLN A 48 -29.05 9.99 4.29
CA GLN A 48 -28.36 11.27 4.52
C GLN A 48 -26.91 11.05 4.96
N TYR A 49 -26.66 10.08 5.84
CA TYR A 49 -25.32 9.72 6.29
C TYR A 49 -24.44 9.25 5.11
N TYR A 50 -24.94 8.36 4.26
CA TYR A 50 -24.21 7.93 3.06
C TYR A 50 -24.01 9.06 2.05
N ARG A 51 -24.98 9.96 1.89
CA ARG A 51 -24.81 11.18 1.06
C ARG A 51 -23.72 12.10 1.61
N ALA A 52 -23.59 12.23 2.93
CA ALA A 52 -22.50 12.98 3.54
C ALA A 52 -21.14 12.32 3.25
N ILE A 53 -21.06 10.99 3.33
CA ILE A 53 -19.83 10.23 3.01
C ILE A 53 -19.44 10.40 1.53
N SER A 54 -20.42 10.43 0.62
CA SER A 54 -20.20 10.66 -0.82
C SER A 54 -20.08 12.13 -1.21
N GLY A 55 -20.16 13.05 -0.25
CA GLY A 55 -20.09 14.50 -0.48
C GLY A 55 -21.21 15.06 -1.37
N GLY A 56 -22.40 14.46 -1.31
CA GLY A 56 -23.59 14.89 -2.06
C GLY A 56 -23.75 14.26 -3.45
N GLU A 57 -22.86 13.34 -3.83
CA GLU A 57 -22.97 12.56 -5.08
C GLU A 57 -24.23 11.67 -5.13
N TYR A 58 -24.52 11.12 -6.32
CA TYR A 58 -25.70 10.30 -6.58
C TYR A 58 -25.87 9.15 -5.57
N LEU A 59 -27.03 9.15 -4.90
CA LEU A 59 -27.50 8.06 -4.05
C LEU A 59 -29.02 7.96 -4.20
N SER A 60 -29.48 6.78 -4.60
CA SER A 60 -30.89 6.43 -4.82
C SER A 60 -31.22 5.09 -4.17
N PHE A 61 -32.48 4.68 -4.29
CA PHE A 61 -33.00 3.42 -3.78
C PHE A 61 -33.73 2.67 -4.89
N ASN A 62 -33.39 1.39 -5.10
CA ASN A 62 -34.05 0.55 -6.09
C ASN A 62 -35.07 -0.36 -5.43
N ASN A 63 -36.34 0.03 -5.50
CA ASN A 63 -37.43 -0.75 -4.94
C ASN A 63 -37.62 -2.12 -5.63
N ALA A 64 -37.31 -2.23 -6.93
CA ALA A 64 -37.45 -3.50 -7.64
C ALA A 64 -36.42 -4.54 -7.15
N ILE A 65 -35.17 -4.12 -6.95
CA ILE A 65 -34.13 -4.98 -6.37
C ILE A 65 -34.48 -5.34 -4.92
N PHE A 66 -34.97 -4.39 -4.13
CA PHE A 66 -35.44 -4.66 -2.77
C PHE A 66 -36.51 -5.76 -2.71
N LEU A 67 -37.55 -5.65 -3.56
CA LEU A 67 -38.61 -6.65 -3.62
C LEU A 67 -38.07 -8.01 -4.08
N SER A 68 -37.22 -8.03 -5.10
CA SER A 68 -36.60 -9.24 -5.64
C SER A 68 -35.70 -9.94 -4.60
N GLU A 69 -34.83 -9.19 -3.92
CA GLU A 69 -33.95 -9.69 -2.86
C GLU A 69 -34.77 -10.26 -1.70
N ARG A 70 -35.84 -9.56 -1.30
CA ARG A 70 -36.73 -10.01 -0.22
C ARG A 70 -37.47 -11.30 -0.56
N GLU A 71 -37.88 -11.50 -1.81
CA GLU A 71 -38.55 -12.72 -2.26
C GLU A 71 -37.59 -13.92 -2.33
N ALA A 72 -36.33 -13.71 -2.72
CA ALA A 72 -35.30 -14.75 -2.84
C ALA A 72 -34.45 -14.95 -1.57
N ALA A 73 -34.87 -14.38 -0.43
CA ALA A 73 -34.07 -14.25 0.78
C ALA A 73 -34.01 -15.48 1.71
N ASP A 74 -34.44 -16.67 1.27
CA ASP A 74 -34.57 -17.86 2.13
C ASP A 74 -33.35 -18.12 3.02
N ARG A 75 -32.17 -18.00 2.42
CA ARG A 75 -30.90 -18.18 3.14
C ARG A 75 -30.67 -17.14 4.22
N ASN A 76 -30.92 -15.87 3.92
CA ASN A 76 -30.73 -14.79 4.88
C ASN A 76 -31.74 -14.92 6.04
N TYR A 77 -32.96 -15.37 5.77
CA TYR A 77 -33.93 -15.71 6.83
C TYR A 77 -33.47 -16.89 7.69
N ALA A 78 -32.93 -17.96 7.09
CA ALA A 78 -32.37 -19.09 7.85
C ALA A 78 -31.24 -18.64 8.79
N ILE A 79 -30.32 -17.81 8.30
CA ILE A 79 -29.26 -17.18 9.11
C ILE A 79 -29.88 -16.34 10.24
N GLY A 80 -30.89 -15.53 9.93
CA GLY A 80 -31.60 -14.69 10.90
C GLY A 80 -32.24 -15.50 12.03
N TYR A 81 -32.97 -16.56 11.72
CA TYR A 81 -33.58 -17.42 12.74
C TYR A 81 -32.54 -18.15 13.58
N TYR A 82 -31.47 -18.66 12.96
CA TYR A 82 -30.37 -19.32 13.66
C TYR A 82 -29.65 -18.37 14.64
N MET A 83 -29.38 -17.13 14.22
CA MET A 83 -28.82 -16.10 15.10
C MET A 83 -29.78 -15.69 16.23
N LYS A 84 -31.09 -15.71 15.97
CA LYS A 84 -32.12 -15.42 16.98
C LYS A 84 -32.17 -16.48 18.06
N GLU A 85 -32.13 -17.76 17.70
CA GLU A 85 -32.07 -18.87 18.64
C GLU A 85 -30.81 -18.79 19.53
N ASN A 86 -29.68 -18.41 18.94
CA ASN A 86 -28.41 -18.27 19.65
C ASN A 86 -28.26 -16.95 20.44
N LYS A 87 -29.31 -16.11 20.49
CA LYS A 87 -29.33 -14.81 21.20
C LYS A 87 -28.23 -13.85 20.74
N CYS A 88 -27.93 -13.83 19.44
CA CYS A 88 -26.93 -12.94 18.88
C CYS A 88 -27.41 -11.48 18.77
N PHE A 89 -28.73 -11.27 18.73
CA PHE A 89 -29.36 -9.96 18.57
C PHE A 89 -29.49 -9.20 19.90
N PRO A 90 -29.57 -7.86 19.86
CA PRO A 90 -30.01 -7.05 21.01
C PRO A 90 -31.35 -7.49 21.61
N GLU A 91 -31.64 -7.07 22.84
CA GLU A 91 -32.93 -7.38 23.47
C GLU A 91 -34.10 -6.76 22.69
N LYS A 92 -35.22 -7.51 22.58
CA LYS A 92 -36.48 -7.09 21.94
C LYS A 92 -36.40 -6.77 20.43
N VAL A 93 -35.62 -7.51 19.67
CA VAL A 93 -35.54 -7.34 18.21
C VAL A 93 -36.69 -8.03 17.45
N ASN A 94 -37.35 -7.27 16.58
CA ASN A 94 -38.18 -7.85 15.52
C ASN A 94 -37.29 -8.27 14.33
N LEU A 95 -37.19 -9.57 14.11
CA LEU A 95 -36.37 -10.12 13.03
C LEU A 95 -36.88 -9.64 11.66
N LYS A 96 -38.20 -9.60 11.44
CA LYS A 96 -38.76 -9.23 10.14
C LYS A 96 -38.36 -7.80 9.75
N ASP A 97 -38.53 -6.86 10.68
CA ASP A 97 -38.17 -5.45 10.46
C ASP A 97 -36.65 -5.29 10.24
N THR A 98 -35.85 -6.09 10.95
CA THR A 98 -34.39 -6.12 10.76
C THR A 98 -33.99 -6.61 9.38
N MET A 99 -34.64 -7.67 8.90
CA MET A 99 -34.39 -8.21 7.56
C MET A 99 -34.83 -7.21 6.48
N ASP A 100 -36.02 -6.63 6.61
CA ASP A 100 -36.51 -5.60 5.68
C ASP A 100 -35.54 -4.41 5.62
N PHE A 101 -35.06 -3.92 6.75
CA PHE A 101 -34.08 -2.83 6.80
C PHE A 101 -32.72 -3.23 6.19
N TYR A 102 -32.24 -4.44 6.45
CA TYR A 102 -31.03 -4.98 5.82
C TYR A 102 -31.17 -5.00 4.29
N PHE A 103 -32.29 -5.52 3.76
CA PHE A 103 -32.53 -5.55 2.31
C PHE A 103 -32.68 -4.15 1.71
N GLN A 104 -33.28 -3.22 2.45
CA GLN A 104 -33.36 -1.82 2.02
C GLN A 104 -31.96 -1.22 1.85
N LEU A 105 -31.05 -1.44 2.82
CA LEU A 105 -29.67 -0.95 2.74
C LEU A 105 -28.88 -1.62 1.60
N CYS A 106 -29.10 -2.91 1.33
CA CYS A 106 -28.47 -3.62 0.21
C CYS A 106 -29.00 -3.20 -1.17
N SER A 107 -30.14 -2.50 -1.22
CA SER A 107 -30.80 -2.06 -2.45
C SER A 107 -30.58 -0.56 -2.75
N LEU A 108 -29.63 0.07 -2.06
CA LEU A 108 -29.18 1.41 -2.38
C LEU A 108 -28.39 1.42 -3.70
N GLU A 109 -28.66 2.42 -4.52
CA GLU A 109 -27.98 2.64 -5.80
C GLU A 109 -27.02 3.79 -5.72
N VAL A 110 -25.84 3.57 -6.28
CA VAL A 110 -24.74 4.52 -6.38
C VAL A 110 -24.08 4.38 -7.75
N ASN A 111 -23.39 5.42 -8.21
CA ASN A 111 -22.55 5.32 -9.39
C ASN A 111 -21.08 5.13 -8.97
N ALA A 112 -20.20 4.86 -9.94
CA ALA A 112 -18.77 4.65 -9.67
C ALA A 112 -18.10 5.88 -9.02
N ASN A 113 -18.55 7.10 -9.35
CA ASN A 113 -18.04 8.34 -8.77
C ASN A 113 -18.40 8.44 -7.29
N SER A 114 -19.66 8.20 -6.92
CA SER A 114 -20.12 8.18 -5.53
C SER A 114 -19.29 7.20 -4.70
N VAL A 115 -19.06 5.98 -5.22
CA VAL A 115 -18.25 4.96 -4.53
C VAL A 115 -16.79 5.40 -4.40
N ALA A 116 -16.23 6.04 -5.43
CA ALA A 116 -14.87 6.57 -5.36
C ALA A 116 -14.73 7.65 -4.27
N VAL A 117 -15.70 8.57 -4.16
CA VAL A 117 -15.71 9.58 -3.09
C VAL A 117 -15.89 8.92 -1.72
N MET A 118 -16.80 7.95 -1.58
CA MET A 118 -16.97 7.23 -0.32
C MET A 118 -15.70 6.50 0.11
N ALA A 119 -15.02 5.83 -0.83
CA ALA A 119 -13.74 5.19 -0.59
C ALA A 119 -12.66 6.20 -0.21
N ALA A 120 -12.66 7.39 -0.83
CA ALA A 120 -11.69 8.44 -0.54
C ALA A 120 -11.95 9.09 0.84
N THR A 121 -13.21 9.18 1.28
CA THR A 121 -13.58 9.57 2.65
C THR A 121 -12.98 8.60 3.68
N LEU A 122 -13.03 7.29 3.42
CA LEU A 122 -12.35 6.30 4.26
C LEU A 122 -10.82 6.44 4.18
N ALA A 123 -10.26 6.67 2.98
CA ALA A 123 -8.83 6.88 2.79
C ALA A 123 -8.31 8.10 3.58
N ASN A 124 -9.15 9.11 3.75
CA ASN A 124 -8.86 10.38 4.41
C ASN A 124 -9.33 10.40 5.88
N GLY A 125 -9.35 9.24 6.55
CA GLY A 125 -9.61 9.14 7.99
C GLY A 125 -11.03 9.54 8.41
N GLY A 126 -12.01 9.46 7.50
CA GLY A 126 -13.40 9.78 7.76
C GLY A 126 -13.80 11.22 7.43
N ILE A 127 -12.88 12.02 6.90
CA ILE A 127 -13.14 13.36 6.40
C ILE A 127 -13.43 13.29 4.91
N CYS A 128 -14.62 13.75 4.49
CA CYS A 128 -14.99 13.73 3.09
C CYS A 128 -14.07 14.67 2.28
N PRO A 129 -13.37 14.19 1.23
CA PRO A 129 -12.32 14.95 0.57
C PRO A 129 -12.84 16.15 -0.24
N ILE A 130 -14.10 16.10 -0.70
CA ILE A 130 -14.70 17.16 -1.52
C ILE A 130 -15.46 18.20 -0.69
N THR A 131 -15.86 17.88 0.53
CA THR A 131 -16.58 18.80 1.42
C THR A 131 -15.78 19.28 2.63
N GLY A 132 -14.75 18.53 3.04
CA GLY A 132 -13.94 18.82 4.23
C GLY A 132 -14.63 18.48 5.56
N HIS A 133 -15.86 17.95 5.54
CA HIS A 133 -16.57 17.58 6.77
C HIS A 133 -16.12 16.21 7.29
N GLN A 134 -15.95 16.11 8.62
CA GLN A 134 -15.74 14.85 9.30
C GLN A 134 -17.07 14.10 9.42
N VAL A 135 -17.20 13.00 8.69
CA VAL A 135 -18.43 12.19 8.65
C VAL A 135 -18.29 10.92 9.49
N ILE A 136 -17.09 10.30 9.46
CA ILE A 136 -16.81 9.05 10.17
C ILE A 136 -15.71 9.29 11.20
N ASN A 137 -15.82 8.65 12.36
CA ASN A 137 -14.76 8.66 13.36
C ASN A 137 -13.48 7.96 12.81
N PRO A 138 -12.28 8.54 12.96
CA PRO A 138 -11.03 7.96 12.45
C PRO A 138 -10.75 6.56 12.99
N ASN A 139 -11.13 6.27 14.25
CA ASN A 139 -10.99 4.93 14.82
C ASN A 139 -11.87 3.92 14.10
N SER A 140 -13.12 4.30 13.79
CA SER A 140 -14.03 3.48 13.00
C SER A 140 -13.53 3.27 11.58
N CYS A 141 -12.92 4.29 10.95
CA CYS A 141 -12.29 4.13 9.63
C CYS A 141 -11.16 3.10 9.67
N ARG A 142 -10.27 3.17 10.67
CA ARG A 142 -9.21 2.17 10.85
C ARG A 142 -9.79 0.76 10.95
N ASP A 143 -10.78 0.56 11.82
CA ASP A 143 -11.36 -0.77 12.07
C ASP A 143 -12.05 -1.33 10.81
N VAL A 144 -12.78 -0.48 10.07
CA VAL A 144 -13.39 -0.84 8.78
C VAL A 144 -12.32 -1.22 7.75
N LEU A 145 -11.25 -0.44 7.61
CA LEU A 145 -10.18 -0.72 6.64
C LEU A 145 -9.43 -2.00 6.97
N SER A 146 -9.18 -2.28 8.25
CA SER A 146 -8.59 -3.54 8.70
C SER A 146 -9.45 -4.75 8.33
N LEU A 147 -10.77 -4.65 8.51
CA LEU A 147 -11.71 -5.71 8.14
C LEU A 147 -11.89 -5.85 6.63
N MET A 148 -11.87 -4.74 5.88
CA MET A 148 -11.89 -4.77 4.41
C MET A 148 -10.67 -5.47 3.84
N HIS A 149 -9.50 -5.28 4.46
CA HIS A 149 -8.27 -5.93 4.04
C HIS A 149 -8.33 -7.47 4.19
N SER A 150 -8.85 -7.98 5.32
CA SER A 150 -8.85 -9.42 5.61
C SER A 150 -10.10 -10.16 5.16
N CYS A 151 -11.25 -9.50 5.06
CA CYS A 151 -12.57 -10.15 4.88
C CYS A 151 -13.44 -9.55 3.75
N GLY A 152 -12.94 -8.57 2.98
CA GLY A 152 -13.80 -7.78 2.10
C GLY A 152 -14.14 -8.38 0.71
N MET A 153 -13.36 -9.34 0.22
CA MET A 153 -13.46 -9.90 -1.15
C MET A 153 -13.95 -11.36 -1.15
N TYR A 154 -14.93 -11.68 -0.30
CA TYR A 154 -15.49 -13.03 -0.13
C TYR A 154 -14.40 -14.06 0.23
N ASP A 155 -14.50 -15.29 -0.27
CA ASP A 155 -13.49 -16.33 -0.06
C ASP A 155 -12.14 -15.99 -0.75
N TYR A 156 -12.08 -15.00 -1.65
CA TYR A 156 -10.84 -14.50 -2.26
C TYR A 156 -10.07 -13.52 -1.35
N SER A 157 -10.63 -13.08 -0.21
CA SER A 157 -10.03 -12.03 0.64
C SER A 157 -8.58 -12.30 1.04
N GLY A 158 -8.23 -13.53 1.43
CA GLY A 158 -6.86 -13.87 1.81
C GLY A 158 -5.86 -13.79 0.64
N GLN A 159 -6.25 -14.26 -0.54
CA GLN A 159 -5.41 -14.17 -1.75
C GLN A 159 -5.30 -12.72 -2.24
N TYR A 160 -6.40 -11.96 -2.17
CA TYR A 160 -6.41 -10.54 -2.52
C TYR A 160 -5.51 -9.72 -1.59
N ALA A 161 -5.57 -9.96 -0.28
CA ALA A 161 -4.71 -9.32 0.70
C ALA A 161 -3.22 -9.62 0.46
N PHE A 162 -2.90 -10.83 -0.02
CA PHE A 162 -1.53 -11.22 -0.32
C PHE A 162 -1.00 -10.66 -1.66
N LYS A 163 -1.82 -10.70 -2.72
CA LYS A 163 -1.40 -10.28 -4.07
C LYS A 163 -1.51 -8.78 -4.30
N VAL A 164 -2.63 -8.18 -3.87
CA VAL A 164 -2.96 -6.77 -4.09
C VAL A 164 -2.66 -5.96 -2.83
N GLY A 165 -3.01 -6.48 -1.66
CA GLY A 165 -2.69 -5.85 -0.40
C GLY A 165 -3.36 -4.49 -0.19
N LEU A 166 -4.54 -4.27 -0.75
CA LEU A 166 -5.35 -3.06 -0.53
C LEU A 166 -6.63 -3.42 0.23
N PRO A 167 -7.13 -2.58 1.15
CA PRO A 167 -8.49 -2.71 1.65
C PRO A 167 -9.51 -2.58 0.51
N ALA A 168 -10.38 -3.57 0.35
CA ALA A 168 -11.43 -3.53 -0.67
C ALA A 168 -12.69 -4.24 -0.20
N LYS A 169 -13.85 -3.89 -0.80
CA LYS A 169 -15.10 -4.64 -0.63
C LYS A 169 -15.75 -4.85 -2.00
N SER A 170 -16.08 -6.10 -2.30
CA SER A 170 -16.83 -6.48 -3.49
C SER A 170 -18.33 -6.59 -3.20
N GLY A 171 -19.16 -6.29 -4.20
CA GLY A 171 -20.61 -6.50 -4.19
C GLY A 171 -21.06 -7.34 -5.40
N VAL A 172 -22.13 -8.11 -5.23
CA VAL A 172 -22.70 -8.98 -6.28
C VAL A 172 -23.24 -8.21 -7.49
N SER A 173 -23.41 -6.89 -7.38
CA SER A 173 -23.70 -5.99 -8.51
C SER A 173 -22.52 -5.80 -9.47
N GLY A 174 -21.35 -6.36 -9.16
CA GLY A 174 -20.09 -6.14 -9.87
C GLY A 174 -19.38 -4.85 -9.48
N CYS A 175 -19.86 -4.15 -8.45
CA CYS A 175 -19.18 -3.01 -7.86
C CYS A 175 -18.05 -3.47 -6.94
N THR A 176 -16.91 -2.78 -6.96
CA THR A 176 -15.79 -3.01 -6.06
C THR A 176 -15.29 -1.68 -5.54
N MET A 177 -15.37 -1.50 -4.22
CA MET A 177 -14.81 -0.35 -3.50
C MET A 177 -13.37 -0.68 -3.11
N VAL A 178 -12.42 0.17 -3.46
CA VAL A 178 -10.99 -0.02 -3.12
C VAL A 178 -10.48 1.24 -2.46
N VAL A 179 -9.78 1.08 -1.33
CA VAL A 179 -9.23 2.18 -0.57
C VAL A 179 -7.71 2.09 -0.56
N ILE A 180 -7.03 3.19 -0.88
CA ILE A 180 -5.59 3.35 -0.69
C ILE A 180 -5.40 4.38 0.43
N PRO A 181 -5.19 3.94 1.68
CA PRO A 181 -5.16 4.83 2.84
C PRO A 181 -4.17 5.98 2.66
N ASN A 182 -4.60 7.20 3.01
CA ASN A 182 -3.83 8.43 2.87
C ASN A 182 -3.44 8.81 1.41
N VAL A 183 -4.06 8.20 0.40
CA VAL A 183 -3.77 8.49 -1.01
C VAL A 183 -5.05 8.76 -1.80
N MET A 184 -5.91 7.75 -1.98
CA MET A 184 -7.13 7.88 -2.80
C MET A 184 -8.12 6.76 -2.53
N GLY A 185 -9.37 6.95 -2.98
CA GLY A 185 -10.39 5.91 -3.08
C GLY A 185 -10.78 5.66 -4.52
N LEU A 186 -11.18 4.42 -4.83
CA LEU A 186 -11.59 3.99 -6.16
C LEU A 186 -12.93 3.25 -6.09
N GLY A 187 -13.82 3.60 -7.02
CA GLY A 187 -15.04 2.85 -7.31
C GLY A 187 -14.91 2.16 -8.67
N LEU A 188 -14.87 0.84 -8.68
CA LEU A 188 -14.80 0.03 -9.90
C LEU A 188 -16.15 -0.64 -10.13
N TRP A 189 -16.60 -0.74 -11.39
CA TRP A 189 -17.84 -1.43 -11.70
C TRP A 189 -17.73 -2.23 -12.99
N SER A 190 -18.00 -3.53 -12.89
CA SER A 190 -18.11 -4.45 -14.02
C SER A 190 -18.99 -5.63 -13.59
N PRO A 191 -20.24 -5.75 -14.10
CA PRO A 191 -21.21 -6.77 -13.68
C PRO A 191 -20.76 -8.24 -13.74
N PRO A 192 -19.98 -8.70 -14.75
CA PRO A 192 -19.52 -10.09 -14.78
C PRO A 192 -18.67 -10.47 -13.56
N LEU A 193 -19.10 -11.50 -12.85
CA LEU A 193 -18.46 -12.00 -11.64
C LEU A 193 -17.62 -13.26 -11.91
N ASP A 194 -16.59 -13.46 -11.10
CA ASP A 194 -15.82 -14.69 -11.02
C ASP A 194 -16.54 -15.76 -10.16
N ASN A 195 -15.92 -16.93 -10.03
CA ASN A 195 -16.47 -18.04 -9.23
C ASN A 195 -16.54 -17.73 -7.72
N TYR A 196 -15.91 -16.66 -7.25
CA TYR A 196 -15.93 -16.22 -5.85
C TYR A 196 -16.95 -15.09 -5.60
N GLY A 197 -17.62 -14.59 -6.64
CA GLY A 197 -18.57 -13.48 -6.55
C GLY A 197 -17.93 -12.09 -6.65
N ASN A 198 -16.67 -11.98 -7.08
CA ASN A 198 -15.97 -10.72 -7.31
C ASN A 198 -16.03 -10.29 -8.77
N SER A 199 -16.00 -8.98 -9.03
CA SER A 199 -15.93 -8.46 -10.40
C SER A 199 -14.65 -8.89 -11.11
N VAL A 200 -14.76 -9.57 -12.25
CA VAL A 200 -13.60 -10.09 -13.01
C VAL A 200 -12.64 -8.96 -13.38
N ARG A 201 -13.17 -7.89 -13.99
CA ARG A 201 -12.36 -6.73 -14.40
C ARG A 201 -11.91 -5.90 -13.21
N GLY A 202 -12.71 -5.82 -12.15
CA GLY A 202 -12.36 -5.09 -10.93
C GLY A 202 -11.11 -5.68 -10.28
N VAL A 203 -11.07 -7.00 -10.10
CA VAL A 203 -9.91 -7.71 -9.54
C VAL A 203 -8.70 -7.58 -10.46
N GLN A 204 -8.86 -7.82 -11.77
CA GLN A 204 -7.77 -7.71 -12.74
C GLN A 204 -7.14 -6.30 -12.75
N PHE A 205 -7.96 -5.25 -12.68
CA PHE A 205 -7.47 -3.88 -12.60
C PHE A 205 -6.62 -3.65 -11.34
N CYS A 206 -7.07 -4.13 -10.18
CA CYS A 206 -6.32 -4.00 -8.93
C CYS A 206 -4.97 -4.71 -8.98
N GLU A 207 -4.89 -5.89 -9.58
CA GLU A 207 -3.64 -6.63 -9.74
C GLU A 207 -2.64 -5.87 -10.63
N GLU A 208 -3.09 -5.32 -11.76
CA GLU A 208 -2.24 -4.51 -12.64
C GLU A 208 -1.86 -3.16 -12.02
N LEU A 209 -2.74 -2.56 -11.22
CA LEU A 209 -2.46 -1.33 -10.48
C LEU A 209 -1.24 -1.51 -9.55
N ILE A 210 -1.22 -2.58 -8.76
CA ILE A 210 -0.13 -2.87 -7.81
C ILE A 210 1.15 -3.33 -8.51
N ARG A 211 1.04 -3.90 -9.72
CA ARG A 211 2.20 -4.23 -10.55
C ARG A 211 2.93 -2.98 -11.01
N VAL A 212 2.19 -1.93 -11.37
CA VAL A 212 2.75 -0.66 -11.87
C VAL A 212 3.13 0.30 -10.74
N PHE A 213 2.34 0.36 -9.67
CA PHE A 213 2.48 1.36 -8.60
C PHE A 213 2.81 0.75 -7.23
N SER A 214 3.60 1.49 -6.43
CA SER A 214 3.98 1.11 -5.07
C SER A 214 2.87 1.40 -4.05
N PHE A 215 1.69 0.80 -4.26
CA PHE A 215 0.52 0.98 -3.40
C PHE A 215 0.20 -0.23 -2.53
N HIS A 216 0.88 -1.36 -2.70
CA HIS A 216 0.68 -2.51 -1.84
C HIS A 216 0.93 -2.10 -0.38
N HIS A 217 0.08 -2.52 0.57
CA HIS A 217 0.20 -2.09 1.98
C HIS A 217 1.59 -2.36 2.57
N TYR A 218 2.24 -3.43 2.11
CA TYR A 218 3.58 -3.84 2.54
C TYR A 218 4.71 -3.47 1.55
N ASP A 219 4.46 -2.61 0.55
CA ASP A 219 5.52 -2.13 -0.34
C ASP A 219 6.46 -1.14 0.37
N ASN A 220 7.76 -1.23 0.09
CA ASN A 220 8.76 -0.31 0.63
C ASN A 220 8.76 1.04 -0.10
N LEU A 221 8.62 2.15 0.62
CA LEU A 221 8.62 3.47 -0.03
C LEU A 221 10.01 3.98 -0.42
N ARG A 222 11.08 3.53 0.23
CA ARG A 222 12.46 4.08 0.09
C ARG A 222 13.29 3.35 -0.96
N HIS A 223 13.34 2.02 -0.89
CA HIS A 223 14.20 1.17 -1.70
C HIS A 223 13.33 0.42 -2.72
N MET A 224 13.12 1.04 -3.89
CA MET A 224 12.26 0.53 -4.96
C MET A 224 13.02 0.51 -6.27
N THR A 225 13.02 -0.63 -6.94
CA THR A 225 13.82 -0.86 -8.15
C THR A 225 13.08 -0.51 -9.44
N GLN A 226 11.75 -0.70 -9.53
CA GLN A 226 11.03 -0.51 -10.81
C GLN A 226 9.59 0.07 -10.75
N LYS A 227 8.91 0.05 -9.60
CA LYS A 227 7.52 0.56 -9.48
C LYS A 227 7.46 2.08 -9.42
N LYS A 228 6.33 2.66 -9.85
CA LYS A 228 6.07 4.10 -9.83
C LYS A 228 5.42 4.51 -8.51
N ASP A 229 5.88 5.61 -7.91
CA ASP A 229 5.21 6.24 -6.78
C ASP A 229 4.76 7.66 -7.17
N PRO A 230 3.45 7.89 -7.37
CA PRO A 230 2.93 9.19 -7.78
C PRO A 230 2.96 10.24 -6.67
N ARG A 231 3.20 9.85 -5.40
CA ARG A 231 3.37 10.80 -4.28
C ARG A 231 4.69 11.56 -4.38
N ARG A 232 5.66 11.03 -5.15
CA ARG A 232 6.96 11.66 -5.36
C ARG A 232 6.93 12.55 -6.60
N GLN A 233 7.28 13.82 -6.44
CA GLN A 233 7.52 14.68 -7.59
C GLN A 233 8.71 14.15 -8.40
N LYS A 234 8.52 14.02 -9.73
CA LYS A 234 9.51 13.42 -10.65
C LYS A 234 10.84 14.18 -10.71
N TYR A 235 10.82 15.49 -10.49
CA TYR A 235 11.99 16.36 -10.59
C TYR A 235 12.80 16.44 -9.30
N ASP A 236 12.11 16.41 -8.15
CA ASP A 236 12.74 16.63 -6.85
C ASP A 236 13.62 15.44 -6.42
N THR A 237 13.17 14.21 -6.69
CA THR A 237 13.88 13.01 -6.16
C THR A 237 15.17 12.63 -6.87
N LYS A 238 15.32 12.90 -8.18
CA LYS A 238 16.58 12.61 -8.89
C LYS A 238 17.63 13.66 -8.55
N GLY A 239 17.27 14.95 -8.65
CA GLY A 239 18.15 16.05 -8.27
C GLY A 239 18.61 15.94 -6.82
N GLN A 240 17.68 15.75 -5.87
CA GLN A 240 18.05 15.65 -4.46
C GLN A 240 18.94 14.44 -4.15
N LYS A 241 18.70 13.28 -4.81
CA LYS A 241 19.56 12.10 -4.64
C LYS A 241 20.98 12.34 -5.17
N VAL A 242 21.10 13.00 -6.31
CA VAL A 242 22.40 13.38 -6.88
C VAL A 242 23.08 14.39 -5.96
N VAL A 243 22.39 15.45 -5.54
CA VAL A 243 22.92 16.45 -4.60
C VAL A 243 23.38 15.82 -3.29
N ASN A 244 22.61 14.89 -2.72
CA ASN A 244 23.00 14.19 -1.49
C ASN A 244 24.27 13.34 -1.69
N LEU A 245 24.40 12.67 -2.84
CA LEU A 245 25.59 11.90 -3.19
C LEU A 245 26.81 12.83 -3.32
N LEU A 246 26.64 13.94 -4.04
CA LEU A 246 27.68 14.94 -4.28
C LEU A 246 28.15 15.59 -2.97
N PHE A 247 27.22 15.93 -2.07
CA PHE A 247 27.55 16.45 -0.75
C PHE A 247 28.30 15.41 0.11
N SER A 248 27.92 14.13 0.02
CA SER A 248 28.65 13.05 0.69
C SER A 248 30.08 12.90 0.15
N ALA A 249 30.28 13.11 -1.16
CA ALA A 249 31.60 13.09 -1.78
C ALA A 249 32.45 14.31 -1.39
N ALA A 250 31.83 15.49 -1.32
CA ALA A 250 32.48 16.73 -0.90
C ALA A 250 32.87 16.74 0.60
N SER A 251 32.12 16.05 1.46
CA SER A 251 32.45 15.91 2.89
C SER A 251 33.37 14.73 3.21
N GLY A 252 33.65 13.88 2.22
CA GLY A 252 34.44 12.67 2.40
C GLY A 252 33.72 11.54 3.15
N ASP A 253 32.39 11.56 3.28
CA ASP A 253 31.62 10.50 3.94
C ASP A 253 31.51 9.25 3.06
N VAL A 254 32.55 8.41 3.12
CA VAL A 254 32.61 7.11 2.43
C VAL A 254 31.49 6.17 2.89
N THR A 255 31.00 6.30 4.13
CA THR A 255 29.91 5.43 4.62
C THR A 255 28.58 5.77 3.95
N ALA A 256 28.29 7.05 3.73
CA ALA A 256 27.12 7.49 2.99
C ALA A 256 27.22 7.10 1.51
N MET A 257 28.39 7.26 0.89
CA MET A 257 28.62 6.82 -0.49
C MET A 257 28.45 5.31 -0.65
N ARG A 258 28.94 4.49 0.29
CA ARG A 258 28.70 3.04 0.31
C ARG A 258 27.21 2.71 0.39
N ARG A 259 26.46 3.42 1.25
CA ARG A 259 24.99 3.26 1.36
C ARG A 259 24.30 3.61 0.04
N HIS A 260 24.73 4.67 -0.65
CA HIS A 260 24.20 5.04 -1.96
C HIS A 260 24.50 4.00 -3.04
N TYR A 261 25.73 3.48 -3.10
CA TYR A 261 26.15 2.42 -4.02
C TYR A 261 25.33 1.13 -3.80
N LEU A 262 25.22 0.67 -2.54
CA LEU A 262 24.42 -0.51 -2.19
C LEU A 262 22.92 -0.36 -2.49
N SER A 263 22.41 0.88 -2.53
CA SER A 263 21.01 1.15 -2.92
C SER A 263 20.75 1.05 -4.43
N GLY A 264 21.77 0.71 -5.24
CA GLY A 264 21.67 0.63 -6.69
C GLY A 264 21.68 1.99 -7.40
N MET A 265 22.18 3.04 -6.74
CA MET A 265 22.30 4.37 -7.35
C MET A 265 23.44 4.37 -8.37
N ASN A 266 23.19 4.97 -9.54
CA ASN A 266 24.26 5.21 -10.51
C ASN A 266 25.19 6.33 -9.98
N MET A 267 26.43 5.97 -9.67
CA MET A 267 27.43 6.88 -9.08
C MET A 267 28.07 7.83 -10.12
N GLY A 268 27.82 7.61 -11.41
CA GLY A 268 28.28 8.47 -12.50
C GLY A 268 27.34 9.63 -12.84
N LEU A 269 26.30 9.88 -12.04
CA LEU A 269 25.39 11.01 -12.24
C LEU A 269 26.09 12.34 -11.94
N SER A 270 25.74 13.37 -12.70
CA SER A 270 26.30 14.73 -12.58
C SER A 270 25.27 15.76 -12.11
N ASP A 271 25.77 16.87 -11.54
CA ASP A 271 24.96 18.06 -11.22
C ASP A 271 24.62 18.89 -12.47
N TYR A 272 24.00 20.06 -12.24
CA TYR A 272 23.68 21.03 -13.27
C TYR A 272 24.93 21.56 -14.00
N ASP A 273 26.09 21.55 -13.37
CA ASP A 273 27.39 21.96 -13.92
C ASP A 273 28.15 20.81 -14.58
N GLY A 274 27.56 19.60 -14.66
CA GLY A 274 28.23 18.43 -15.24
C GLY A 274 29.25 17.77 -14.31
N ARG A 275 29.38 18.21 -13.06
CA ARG A 275 30.31 17.64 -12.08
C ARG A 275 29.75 16.36 -11.48
N THR A 276 30.56 15.32 -11.47
CA THR A 276 30.26 14.04 -10.81
C THR A 276 30.80 14.01 -9.38
N ALA A 277 30.44 12.98 -8.61
CA ALA A 277 30.98 12.77 -7.26
C ALA A 277 32.53 12.73 -7.24
N LEU A 278 33.15 12.29 -8.34
CA LEU A 278 34.60 12.22 -8.49
C LEU A 278 35.25 13.61 -8.59
N HIS A 279 34.60 14.57 -9.25
CA HIS A 279 35.08 15.95 -9.34
C HIS A 279 35.15 16.58 -7.94
N LEU A 280 34.07 16.46 -7.17
CA LEU A 280 34.00 17.04 -5.82
C LEU A 280 34.94 16.36 -4.83
N ALA A 281 35.05 15.02 -4.87
CA ALA A 281 36.00 14.30 -4.01
C ALA A 281 37.46 14.66 -4.34
N ALA A 282 37.77 14.90 -5.62
CA ALA A 282 39.10 15.28 -6.08
C ALA A 282 39.44 16.75 -5.74
N ALA A 283 38.44 17.64 -5.82
CA ALA A 283 38.56 19.05 -5.47
C ALA A 283 38.80 19.28 -3.97
N GLU A 284 38.15 18.48 -3.10
CA GLU A 284 38.26 18.59 -1.64
C GLU A 284 39.42 17.77 -1.03
N GLY A 285 40.12 16.95 -1.83
CA GLY A 285 41.29 16.22 -1.37
C GLY A 285 40.99 14.88 -0.67
N HIS A 286 39.83 14.27 -0.92
CA HIS A 286 39.42 13.02 -0.26
C HIS A 286 39.88 11.77 -1.02
N LEU A 287 41.10 11.28 -0.73
CA LEU A 287 41.67 10.09 -1.38
C LEU A 287 40.80 8.83 -1.22
N GLU A 288 40.28 8.56 -0.03
CA GLU A 288 39.44 7.38 0.22
C GLU A 288 38.14 7.39 -0.60
N ALA A 289 37.56 8.57 -0.80
CA ALA A 289 36.38 8.77 -1.64
C ALA A 289 36.70 8.50 -3.12
N VAL A 290 37.82 9.02 -3.59
CA VAL A 290 38.32 8.82 -4.97
C VAL A 290 38.60 7.34 -5.24
N GLU A 291 39.26 6.64 -4.30
CA GLU A 291 39.49 5.21 -4.41
C GLU A 291 38.19 4.40 -4.49
N PHE A 292 37.21 4.74 -3.66
CA PHE A 292 35.91 4.07 -3.65
C PHE A 292 35.15 4.27 -4.97
N LEU A 293 35.14 5.49 -5.51
CA LEU A 293 34.44 5.81 -6.76
C LEU A 293 35.08 5.15 -7.98
N LEU A 294 36.41 5.02 -8.01
CA LEU A 294 37.14 4.44 -9.13
C LEU A 294 37.22 2.91 -9.05
N LYS A 295 37.64 2.35 -7.91
CA LYS A 295 37.86 0.90 -7.76
C LYS A 295 36.55 0.12 -7.64
N ILE A 296 35.60 0.64 -6.86
CA ILE A 296 34.36 -0.09 -6.52
C ILE A 296 33.20 0.35 -7.41
N CYS A 297 33.01 1.66 -7.61
CA CYS A 297 31.87 2.17 -8.37
C CYS A 297 32.08 2.22 -9.89
N GLY A 298 33.33 2.12 -10.37
CA GLY A 298 33.66 2.13 -11.80
C GLY A 298 33.33 3.44 -12.52
N VAL A 299 33.40 4.58 -11.81
CA VAL A 299 33.15 5.91 -12.42
C VAL A 299 34.32 6.29 -13.34
N SER A 300 34.03 6.78 -14.55
CA SER A 300 35.09 7.22 -15.49
C SER A 300 35.82 8.46 -14.96
N PRO A 301 37.17 8.47 -14.95
CA PRO A 301 37.96 9.64 -14.58
C PRO A 301 38.00 10.70 -15.69
N ASP A 302 37.58 10.36 -16.92
CA ASP A 302 37.68 11.24 -18.08
C ASP A 302 36.43 12.10 -18.29
N ASN A 303 35.44 11.99 -17.40
CA ASN A 303 34.24 12.81 -17.45
C ASN A 303 34.62 14.28 -17.28
N LYS A 304 34.14 15.13 -18.18
CA LYS A 304 34.38 16.58 -18.15
C LYS A 304 33.17 17.31 -17.62
N ASP A 305 33.42 18.34 -16.83
CA ASP A 305 32.40 19.29 -16.39
C ASP A 305 32.03 20.32 -17.49
N ARG A 306 31.17 21.28 -17.14
CA ARG A 306 30.76 22.38 -18.04
C ARG A 306 31.94 23.25 -18.50
N TRP A 307 32.99 23.38 -17.71
CA TRP A 307 34.18 24.17 -18.02
C TRP A 307 35.24 23.37 -18.78
N GLY A 308 34.99 22.07 -19.02
CA GLY A 308 35.91 21.17 -19.71
C GLY A 308 37.00 20.61 -18.81
N HIS A 309 36.91 20.82 -17.49
CA HIS A 309 37.84 20.29 -16.51
C HIS A 309 37.53 18.82 -16.21
N THR A 310 38.61 18.04 -16.08
CA THR A 310 38.54 16.68 -15.55
C THR A 310 38.73 16.70 -14.03
N PRO A 311 38.32 15.64 -13.29
CA PRO A 311 38.60 15.52 -11.87
C PRO A 311 40.10 15.69 -11.52
N ALA A 312 41.01 15.33 -12.42
CA ALA A 312 42.44 15.54 -12.25
C ALA A 312 42.85 17.00 -12.38
N ASP A 313 42.17 17.78 -13.24
CA ASP A 313 42.37 19.21 -13.38
C ASP A 313 41.83 19.98 -12.17
N ASP A 314 40.69 19.55 -11.62
CA ASP A 314 40.14 20.08 -10.37
C ASP A 314 41.12 19.85 -9.21
N ALA A 315 41.60 18.60 -9.03
CA ALA A 315 42.60 18.30 -8.01
C ALA A 315 43.89 19.13 -8.18
N ARG A 316 44.32 19.41 -9.42
CA ARG A 316 45.49 20.26 -9.69
C ARG A 316 45.23 21.72 -9.33
N THR A 317 44.02 22.22 -9.58
CA THR A 317 43.61 23.60 -9.29
C THR A 317 43.57 23.86 -7.79
N PHE A 318 43.10 22.91 -7.00
CA PHE A 318 43.06 23.00 -5.53
C PHE A 318 44.36 22.54 -4.83
N GLY A 319 45.37 22.06 -5.59
CA GLY A 319 46.70 21.74 -5.07
C GLY A 319 46.86 20.35 -4.45
N HIS A 320 45.97 19.40 -4.76
CA HIS A 320 45.99 18.04 -4.23
C HIS A 320 46.84 17.08 -5.07
N SER A 321 48.17 17.24 -5.01
CA SER A 321 49.16 16.45 -5.78
C SER A 321 49.02 14.93 -5.61
N HIS A 322 48.69 14.47 -4.41
CA HIS A 322 48.52 13.04 -4.10
C HIS A 322 47.35 12.39 -4.86
N ILE A 323 46.28 13.14 -5.15
CA ILE A 323 45.16 12.66 -5.97
C ILE A 323 45.51 12.69 -7.45
N VAL A 324 46.22 13.73 -7.91
CA VAL A 324 46.69 13.83 -9.30
C VAL A 324 47.60 12.66 -9.65
N ASP A 325 48.54 12.31 -8.76
CA ASP A 325 49.43 11.16 -8.93
C ASP A 325 48.66 9.84 -8.94
N PHE A 326 47.61 9.72 -8.13
CA PHE A 326 46.75 8.54 -8.09
C PHE A 326 45.94 8.39 -9.38
N LEU A 327 45.30 9.48 -9.85
CA LEU A 327 44.53 9.50 -11.09
C LEU A 327 45.41 9.26 -12.32
N ALA A 328 46.63 9.81 -12.35
CA ALA A 328 47.58 9.61 -13.46
C ALA A 328 48.09 8.15 -13.55
N LYS A 329 48.16 7.46 -12.41
CA LYS A 329 48.52 6.03 -12.35
C LYS A 329 47.33 5.11 -12.61
N TRP A 330 46.11 5.63 -12.61
CA TRP A 330 44.91 4.82 -12.75
C TRP A 330 44.71 4.41 -14.21
N SER A 331 44.66 3.11 -14.46
CA SER A 331 44.35 2.52 -15.77
C SER A 331 43.20 1.54 -15.61
N PRO A 332 42.18 1.58 -16.49
CA PRO A 332 40.98 0.73 -16.39
C PRO A 332 41.29 -0.78 -16.51
N ALA A 333 42.51 -1.15 -16.93
CA ALA A 333 42.96 -2.54 -17.05
C ALA A 333 43.25 -3.23 -15.70
N ALA A 334 43.50 -2.50 -14.61
CA ALA A 334 43.87 -3.08 -13.31
C ALA A 334 42.67 -3.53 -12.45
N THR A 335 41.44 -3.24 -12.88
CA THR A 335 40.21 -3.38 -12.07
C THR A 335 39.46 -4.71 -12.23
N GLN A 336 39.80 -5.54 -13.22
CA GLN A 336 39.14 -6.86 -13.38
C GLN A 336 39.61 -7.90 -12.34
N ASP A 337 40.83 -7.75 -11.79
CA ASP A 337 41.39 -8.75 -10.87
C ASP A 337 40.89 -8.61 -9.42
N ILE A 338 40.48 -7.41 -8.99
CA ILE A 338 40.13 -7.14 -7.58
C ILE A 338 38.64 -7.43 -7.28
N ALA A 339 37.75 -7.29 -8.27
CA ALA A 339 36.34 -7.67 -8.13
C ALA A 339 36.18 -9.18 -7.90
N ALA A 340 37.09 -10.01 -8.42
CA ALA A 340 37.07 -11.46 -8.24
C ALA A 340 37.52 -11.90 -6.84
N ASP A 341 38.45 -11.16 -6.21
CA ASP A 341 38.99 -11.49 -4.88
C ASP A 341 38.10 -11.00 -3.72
N SER A 342 37.40 -9.89 -3.91
CA SER A 342 36.47 -9.35 -2.89
C SER A 342 35.17 -10.18 -2.78
N LEU A 343 34.74 -10.85 -3.86
CA LEU A 343 33.64 -11.83 -3.84
C LEU A 343 34.06 -13.14 -3.14
N LYS A 344 35.31 -13.60 -3.29
CA LYS A 344 35.80 -14.80 -2.61
C LYS A 344 35.94 -14.62 -1.10
N ASN A 345 36.36 -13.44 -0.63
CA ASN A 345 36.49 -13.18 0.80
C ASN A 345 35.13 -13.08 1.51
N ALA A 346 34.07 -12.61 0.83
CA ALA A 346 32.71 -12.63 1.35
C ALA A 346 32.15 -14.07 1.49
N GLU A 347 32.46 -14.97 0.56
CA GLU A 347 32.05 -16.39 0.64
C GLU A 347 32.79 -17.18 1.73
N VAL A 348 33.99 -16.74 2.14
CA VAL A 348 34.77 -17.37 3.22
C VAL A 348 34.24 -16.96 4.60
N GLU A 349 33.79 -15.72 4.77
CA GLU A 349 33.17 -15.26 6.03
C GLU A 349 31.79 -15.90 6.26
N GLU A 350 30.96 -16.09 5.22
CA GLU A 350 29.67 -16.79 5.36
C GLU A 350 29.84 -18.27 5.79
N LYS A 351 30.92 -18.94 5.36
CA LYS A 351 31.18 -20.35 5.73
C LYS A 351 31.69 -20.53 7.17
N GLN A 352 32.22 -19.48 7.81
CA GLN A 352 32.68 -19.56 9.20
C GLN A 352 31.56 -19.32 10.23
N VAL A 353 30.50 -18.60 9.86
CA VAL A 353 29.38 -18.29 10.76
C VAL A 353 28.32 -19.42 10.79
N ALA A 354 28.28 -20.29 9.77
CA ALA A 354 27.25 -21.33 9.60
C ALA A 354 27.58 -22.71 10.22
N LYS A 355 28.10 -22.77 11.46
CA LYS A 355 28.12 -24.02 12.25
C LYS A 355 27.52 -23.81 13.65
N PRO A 356 26.22 -24.07 13.85
CA PRO A 356 25.68 -24.23 15.19
C PRO A 356 26.04 -25.61 15.75
N ASP A 357 26.73 -25.59 16.90
CA ASP A 357 27.05 -26.74 17.74
C ASP A 357 25.75 -27.42 18.22
N LEU A 358 25.43 -28.58 17.67
CA LEU A 358 24.35 -29.47 18.14
C LEU A 358 24.95 -30.79 18.64
N LYS A 359 25.58 -30.75 19.83
CA LYS A 359 25.78 -31.95 20.65
C LYS A 359 24.56 -32.17 21.54
N GLY A 360 23.59 -32.91 21.01
CA GLY A 360 22.48 -33.45 21.80
C GLY A 360 22.97 -34.51 22.78
N LYS A 361 22.84 -34.23 24.08
CA LYS A 361 22.94 -35.20 25.17
C LYS A 361 21.80 -36.22 25.02
N GLN A 362 22.13 -37.49 24.84
CA GLN A 362 21.22 -38.59 25.16
C GLN A 362 21.19 -38.76 26.69
N VAL A 363 20.00 -38.65 27.28
CA VAL A 363 19.73 -39.09 28.66
C VAL A 363 18.71 -40.21 28.57
N LYS A 364 19.03 -41.31 29.25
CA LYS A 364 18.21 -42.50 29.45
C LYS A 364 16.94 -42.21 30.24
#